data_AF-A0A9E3Y6I4-F1
#
_entry.id   AF-A0A9E3Y6I4-F1
#
_cell.length_a   1.000
_cell.length_b   1.000
_cell.length_c   1.000
_cell.angle_alpha   90.00
_cell.angle_beta   90.00
_cell.angle_gamma   90.00
#
_symmetry.space_group_name_H-M   'P 1'
#
loop_
_entity.id
_entity.type
_entity.pdbx_description
1 polymer ?
#
loop_
_entity_poly.entity_id
_entity_poly.type
_entity_poly.pdbx_seq_one_letter_code
_entity_poly.pdbx_strand_id
1 'polypeptide(L)'
;LSQAIVGLNGVPVGHGGWAQYRALGAAALDLCAVADGTLDGYLDCTTDELGVWDYLGAALVCSEAGASITDVAGRDLVVLDHVARRTPVAGATGELMTALAALHPREQT
;
A
#
# COMPACT_ATOMS: atom_id res chain seq x y z
N LEU A 1 -9.76 11.77 -0.19
CA LEU A 1 -9.74 10.67 0.79
C LEU A 1 -10.96 10.65 1.72
N SER A 2 -11.73 11.74 1.88
CA SER A 2 -12.76 11.90 2.93
C SER A 2 -13.90 10.87 2.99
N GLN A 3 -14.04 9.98 2.02
CA GLN A 3 -15.01 8.87 2.00
C GLN A 3 -14.35 7.49 2.00
N ALA A 4 -13.01 7.43 1.93
CA ALA A 4 -12.25 6.19 1.80
C ALA A 4 -12.01 5.52 3.17
N ILE A 5 -12.06 4.19 3.17
CA ILE A 5 -11.60 3.31 4.24
C ILE A 5 -10.25 2.75 3.80
N VAL A 6 -9.19 3.00 4.57
CA VAL A 6 -7.82 2.66 4.16
C VAL A 6 -7.13 1.70 5.13
N GLY A 7 -6.31 0.79 4.61
CA GLY A 7 -5.38 -0.01 5.39
C GLY A 7 -4.05 0.72 5.56
N LEU A 8 -3.44 0.65 6.74
CA LEU A 8 -2.15 1.26 7.04
C LEU A 8 -1.21 0.24 7.71
N ASN A 9 0.04 0.20 7.26
CA ASN A 9 1.17 -0.29 8.05
C ASN A 9 2.03 0.90 8.48
N GLY A 10 2.38 1.03 9.75
CA GLY A 10 3.14 2.19 10.25
C GLY A 10 2.33 3.50 10.39
N VAL A 11 3.03 4.65 10.39
CA VAL A 11 2.45 5.98 10.64
C VAL A 11 2.67 6.92 9.44
N PRO A 12 1.60 7.41 8.79
CA PRO A 12 1.71 8.32 7.64
C PRO A 12 2.02 9.77 8.03
N VAL A 13 2.30 10.62 7.04
CA VAL A 13 2.42 12.07 7.25
C VAL A 13 1.06 12.72 7.49
N GLY A 14 0.85 13.17 8.73
CA GLY A 14 -0.39 13.82 9.15
C GLY A 14 -1.60 12.87 9.15
N HIS A 15 -2.79 13.44 9.26
CA HIS A 15 -4.03 12.67 9.44
C HIS A 15 -4.58 11.98 8.17
N GLY A 16 -3.99 12.24 7.00
CA GLY A 16 -4.39 11.76 5.68
C GLY A 16 -5.81 12.08 5.17
N GLY A 17 -6.73 12.57 6.00
CA GLY A 17 -8.06 13.01 5.56
C GLY A 17 -8.96 11.90 4.99
N TRP A 18 -8.69 10.62 5.34
CA TRP A 18 -9.58 9.49 5.05
C TRP A 18 -10.81 9.48 5.97
N ALA A 19 -11.87 8.77 5.58
CA ALA A 19 -13.03 8.60 6.45
C ALA A 19 -12.70 7.69 7.64
N GLN A 20 -12.02 6.56 7.38
CA GLN A 20 -11.60 5.60 8.39
C GLN A 20 -10.28 4.93 7.98
N TYR A 21 -9.55 4.40 8.98
CA TYR A 21 -8.41 3.52 8.72
C TYR A 21 -8.49 2.22 9.53
N ARG A 22 -7.73 1.22 9.08
CA ARG A 22 -7.47 -0.05 9.77
C ARG A 22 -5.98 -0.33 9.75
N ALA A 23 -5.47 -1.01 10.78
CA ALA A 23 -4.13 -1.57 10.81
C ALA A 23 -4.26 -3.05 11.21
N LEU A 24 -4.36 -3.94 10.21
CA LEU A 24 -4.67 -5.36 10.45
C LEU A 24 -3.40 -6.21 10.67
N GLY A 25 -2.22 -5.68 10.34
CA GLY A 25 -0.93 -6.27 10.68
C GLY A 25 -0.39 -7.28 9.67
N ALA A 26 -0.96 -7.36 8.47
CA ALA A 26 -0.46 -8.23 7.40
C ALA A 26 -0.68 -7.58 6.02
N ALA A 27 0.40 -7.11 5.38
CA ALA A 27 0.34 -6.40 4.11
C ALA A 27 -0.39 -7.19 3.01
N ALA A 28 -0.12 -8.50 2.89
CA ALA A 28 -0.82 -9.35 1.94
C ALA A 28 -2.35 -9.37 2.15
N LEU A 29 -2.82 -9.44 3.40
CA LEU A 29 -4.26 -9.47 3.68
C LEU A 29 -4.91 -8.10 3.46
N ASP A 30 -4.23 -7.03 3.86
CA ASP A 30 -4.69 -5.65 3.62
C ASP A 30 -4.81 -5.35 2.11
N LEU A 31 -3.84 -5.79 1.31
CA LEU A 31 -3.87 -5.66 -0.15
C LEU A 31 -4.99 -6.50 -0.79
N CYS A 32 -5.21 -7.73 -0.32
CA CYS A 32 -6.36 -8.54 -0.77
C CYS A 32 -7.70 -7.88 -0.41
N ALA A 33 -7.79 -7.21 0.75
CA ALA A 33 -8.97 -6.43 1.12
C ALA A 33 -9.16 -5.19 0.23
N VAL A 34 -8.10 -4.63 -0.37
CA VAL A 34 -8.24 -3.65 -1.45
C VAL A 34 -8.79 -4.29 -2.72
N ALA A 35 -8.27 -5.46 -3.09
CA ALA A 35 -8.68 -6.17 -4.30
C ALA A 35 -10.15 -6.63 -4.27
N ASP A 36 -10.67 -7.03 -3.10
CA ASP A 36 -12.06 -7.45 -2.94
C ASP A 36 -13.05 -6.30 -2.65
N GLY A 37 -12.55 -5.07 -2.50
CA GLY A 37 -13.34 -3.87 -2.24
C GLY A 37 -13.73 -3.65 -0.77
N THR A 38 -13.20 -4.42 0.18
CA THR A 38 -13.37 -4.20 1.62
C THR A 38 -12.66 -2.92 2.09
N LEU A 39 -11.49 -2.62 1.51
CA LEU A 39 -10.74 -1.38 1.69
C LEU A 39 -10.66 -0.65 0.36
N ASP A 40 -10.70 0.68 0.40
CA ASP A 40 -10.51 1.50 -0.80
C ASP A 40 -9.02 1.63 -1.16
N GLY A 41 -8.11 1.50 -0.20
CA GLY A 41 -6.68 1.52 -0.47
C GLY A 41 -5.83 1.10 0.72
N TYR A 42 -4.54 0.94 0.47
CA TYR A 42 -3.54 0.51 1.43
C TYR A 42 -2.27 1.35 1.27
N LEU A 43 -1.65 1.73 2.38
CA LEU A 43 -0.34 2.36 2.38
C LEU A 43 0.57 1.68 3.41
N ASP A 44 1.68 1.13 2.95
CA ASP A 44 2.82 0.90 3.82
C ASP A 44 3.51 2.23 4.11
N CYS A 45 3.48 2.68 5.35
CA CYS A 45 4.09 3.92 5.82
C CYS A 45 5.50 3.69 6.38
N THR A 46 6.01 2.45 6.41
CA THR A 46 7.40 2.20 6.75
C THR A 46 8.27 2.29 5.49
N THR A 47 9.59 2.37 5.66
CA THR A 47 10.52 2.53 4.53
C THR A 47 11.34 1.27 4.38
N ASP A 48 11.18 0.60 3.23
CA ASP A 48 12.01 -0.55 2.87
C ASP A 48 12.02 -1.65 3.94
N GLU A 49 10.85 -2.01 4.49
CA GLU A 49 10.73 -3.10 5.46
C GLU A 49 10.10 -4.38 4.90
N LEU A 50 9.30 -4.30 3.84
CA LEU A 50 8.58 -5.46 3.30
C LEU A 50 9.38 -6.18 2.20
N GLY A 51 9.61 -7.48 2.39
CA GLY A 51 10.15 -8.37 1.37
C GLY A 51 9.08 -8.80 0.38
N VAL A 52 9.49 -9.36 -0.76
CA VAL A 52 8.54 -9.82 -1.80
C VAL A 52 7.55 -10.88 -1.28
N TRP A 53 7.94 -11.67 -0.27
CA TRP A 53 7.07 -12.67 0.36
C TRP A 53 5.95 -12.04 1.21
N ASP A 54 6.06 -10.76 1.59
CA ASP A 54 5.07 -10.08 2.42
C ASP A 54 3.90 -9.50 1.61
N TYR A 55 4.09 -9.20 0.33
CA TYR A 55 3.08 -8.50 -0.50
C TYR A 55 2.86 -9.09 -1.91
N LEU A 56 3.84 -9.79 -2.51
CA LEU A 56 3.80 -10.06 -3.95
C LEU A 56 2.64 -10.96 -4.38
N GLY A 57 2.25 -11.91 -3.52
CA GLY A 57 1.06 -12.74 -3.74
C GLY A 57 -0.22 -11.90 -3.85
N ALA A 58 -0.37 -10.90 -2.97
CA ALA A 58 -1.52 -10.00 -3.00
C ALA A 58 -1.41 -8.95 -4.10
N ALA A 59 -0.20 -8.53 -4.48
CA ALA A 59 0.01 -7.63 -5.62
C ALA A 59 -0.52 -8.23 -6.93
N LEU A 60 -0.33 -9.54 -7.14
CA LEU A 60 -0.93 -10.25 -8.27
C LEU A 60 -2.46 -10.20 -8.21
N VAL A 61 -3.05 -10.44 -7.04
CA VAL A 61 -4.51 -10.38 -6.83
C VAL A 61 -5.04 -8.97 -7.11
N CYS A 62 -4.39 -7.93 -6.60
CA CYS A 62 -4.74 -6.53 -6.89
C CYS A 62 -4.75 -6.25 -8.41
N SER A 63 -3.70 -6.69 -9.12
CA SER A 63 -3.60 -6.50 -10.57
C SER A 63 -4.74 -7.18 -11.33
N GLU A 64 -5.07 -8.43 -11.00
CA GLU A 64 -6.17 -9.17 -11.62
C GLU A 64 -7.55 -8.57 -11.29
N ALA A 65 -7.71 -8.01 -10.09
CA ALA A 65 -8.92 -7.31 -9.66
C ALA A 65 -9.06 -5.90 -10.24
N GLY A 66 -8.02 -5.38 -10.91
CA GLY A 66 -8.00 -4.01 -11.46
C GLY A 66 -7.66 -2.91 -10.45
N ALA A 67 -7.24 -3.28 -9.24
CA ALA A 67 -6.71 -2.32 -8.28
C ALA A 67 -5.32 -1.81 -8.73
N SER A 68 -5.04 -0.54 -8.47
CA SER A 68 -3.73 0.05 -8.78
C SER A 68 -2.77 -0.18 -7.63
N ILE A 69 -1.60 -0.78 -7.90
CA ILE A 69 -0.56 -1.05 -6.91
C ILE A 69 0.83 -0.67 -7.45
N THR A 70 1.67 -0.08 -6.61
CA THR A 70 3.07 0.27 -6.95
C THR A 70 3.94 0.31 -5.68
N ASP A 71 5.26 0.42 -5.86
CA ASP A 71 6.16 0.90 -4.82
C ASP A 71 6.05 2.43 -4.70
N VAL A 72 6.04 2.96 -3.48
CA VAL A 72 5.97 4.41 -3.22
C VAL A 72 7.14 5.17 -3.87
N ALA A 73 8.33 4.56 -3.94
CA ALA A 73 9.50 5.15 -4.59
C ALA A 73 9.56 4.88 -6.11
N GLY A 74 8.50 4.30 -6.69
CA GLY A 74 8.40 4.03 -8.13
C GLY A 74 9.32 2.90 -8.62
N ARG A 75 9.83 2.05 -7.71
CA ARG A 75 10.64 0.88 -8.06
C ARG A 75 9.74 -0.28 -8.50
N ASP A 76 10.32 -1.22 -9.25
CA ASP A 76 9.62 -2.46 -9.58
C ASP A 76 9.34 -3.28 -8.30
N LEU A 77 8.09 -3.71 -8.15
CA LEU A 77 7.63 -4.57 -7.06
C LEU A 77 8.11 -6.02 -7.24
N VAL A 78 8.38 -6.45 -8.48
CA VAL A 78 8.81 -7.83 -8.74
C VAL A 78 10.33 -7.90 -8.71
N VAL A 79 10.90 -8.42 -7.64
CA VAL A 79 12.35 -8.65 -7.53
C VAL A 79 12.69 -10.04 -7.04
N LEU A 80 13.79 -10.60 -7.53
CA LEU A 80 14.29 -11.92 -7.14
C LEU A 80 15.33 -11.86 -6.02
N ASP A 81 15.77 -10.67 -5.65
CA ASP A 81 16.74 -10.49 -4.57
C ASP A 81 16.07 -10.55 -3.19
N HIS A 82 16.50 -11.52 -2.38
CA HIS A 82 16.00 -11.75 -1.03
C HIS A 82 16.25 -10.60 -0.04
N VAL A 83 17.26 -9.75 -0.25
CA VAL A 83 17.48 -8.59 0.64
C VAL A 83 16.70 -7.36 0.19
N ALA A 84 16.17 -7.37 -1.02
CA ALA A 84 15.41 -6.23 -1.52
C ALA A 84 14.14 -6.03 -0.71
N ARG A 85 13.83 -4.76 -0.44
CA ARG A 85 12.63 -4.33 0.26
C ARG A 85 11.88 -3.29 -0.55
N ARG A 86 10.58 -3.24 -0.35
CA ARG A 86 9.67 -2.30 -1.01
C ARG A 86 8.72 -1.69 0.00
N THR A 87 8.07 -0.63 -0.44
CA THR A 87 7.01 0.06 0.28
C THR A 87 5.78 0.07 -0.63
N PRO A 88 4.95 -0.98 -0.58
CA PRO A 88 3.77 -1.09 -1.42
C PRO A 88 2.70 -0.07 -1.04
N VAL A 89 2.06 0.50 -2.05
CA VAL A 89 0.85 1.32 -1.92
C VAL A 89 -0.16 0.86 -2.95
N ALA A 90 -1.43 0.74 -2.55
CA ALA A 90 -2.51 0.32 -3.41
C ALA A 90 -3.75 1.20 -3.25
N GLY A 91 -4.56 1.27 -4.29
CA GLY A 91 -5.85 1.93 -4.28
C GLY A 91 -6.80 1.31 -5.29
N ALA A 92 -8.10 1.38 -5.00
CA ALA A 92 -9.16 0.96 -5.91
C ALA A 92 -9.09 1.70 -7.25
N THR A 93 -8.50 2.91 -7.27
CA THR A 93 -8.13 3.64 -8.49
C THR A 93 -6.70 4.17 -8.43
N GLY A 94 -6.15 4.53 -9.58
CA GLY A 94 -4.83 5.15 -9.67
C GLY A 94 -4.74 6.50 -8.95
N GLU A 95 -5.81 7.30 -8.96
CA GLU A 95 -5.87 8.56 -8.22
C GLU A 95 -5.82 8.32 -6.71
N LEU A 96 -6.51 7.30 -6.22
CA LEU A 96 -6.51 6.96 -4.80
C LEU A 96 -5.16 6.42 -4.34
N MET A 97 -4.55 5.52 -5.12
CA MET A 97 -3.18 5.04 -4.89
C MET A 97 -2.20 6.21 -4.83
N THR A 98 -2.28 7.15 -5.76
CA THR A 98 -1.40 8.34 -5.80
C THR A 98 -1.61 9.25 -4.59
N ALA A 99 -2.86 9.47 -4.19
CA ALA A 99 -3.19 10.27 -3.02
C ALA A 99 -2.66 9.65 -1.72
N LEU A 100 -2.67 8.32 -1.63
CA LEU A 100 -2.09 7.59 -0.49
C LEU A 100 -0.56 7.63 -0.52
N ALA A 101 0.08 7.45 -1.68
CA ALA A 101 1.54 7.50 -1.81
C ALA A 101 2.10 8.86 -1.32
N ALA A 102 1.37 9.95 -1.53
CA ALA A 102 1.73 11.28 -1.04
C ALA A 102 1.73 11.40 0.50
N LEU A 103 1.13 10.45 1.21
CA LEU A 103 1.09 10.38 2.66
C LEU A 103 2.21 9.52 3.27
N HIS A 104 3.09 8.95 2.46
CA HIS A 104 4.26 8.22 2.96
C HIS A 104 5.26 9.18 3.63
N PRO A 105 5.78 8.84 4.82
CA PRO A 105 6.87 9.59 5.43
C PRO A 105 8.17 9.35 4.65
N ARG A 106 8.46 10.25 3.71
CA ARG A 106 9.79 10.30 3.07
C ARG A 106 10.85 10.47 4.15
N GLU A 107 11.96 9.74 4.03
CA GLU A 107 13.08 9.90 4.95
C GLU A 107 13.48 11.38 5.06
N GLN A 108 13.44 11.92 6.28
CA GLN A 108 14.17 13.15 6.58
C GLN A 108 15.65 12.79 6.47
N THR A 109 16.31 13.35 5.47
CA THR A 109 17.76 13.22 5.26
C THR A 109 18.53 13.76 6.46
#